data_AF-X5YD09-F1
#
_entry.id   AF-X5YD09-F1
#
_cell.length_a   1.000
_cell.length_b   1.000
_cell.length_c   1.000
_cell.angle_alpha   90.00
_cell.angle_beta   90.00
_cell.angle_gamma   90.00
#
_symmetry.space_group_name_H-M   'P 1'
#
loop_
_entity.id
_entity.type
_entity.pdbx_description
1 polymer ?
#
loop_
_entity_poly.entity_id
_entity_poly.type
_entity_poly.pdbx_seq_one_letter_code
_entity_poly.pdbx_strand_id
1 'polypeptide(L)'
;MIQTDFASKDDPHRMTARISDDDLRHGQMAALRRARSMFSKYSRSGVRMSDELLALIRNLVDKVDDLEGQVESLGLALKLDRAANTQAAFGIPENLAQLLIMLSDGMPHSRESVHGVLYFRRPEIDLPELRVVDSLVYQLRKSVKPHGVVIATIWGTSVQITSGLDLVRSAMETACIPRAYGFECRVTAKGSA
;
A
#
# COMPACT_ATOMS: atom_id res chain seq x y z
N MET A 1 -53.53 -32.29 12.29
CA MET A 1 -52.56 -31.57 13.13
C MET A 1 -51.19 -32.08 12.71
N ILE A 2 -50.43 -31.36 11.87
CA ILE A 2 -49.67 -30.13 12.21
C ILE A 2 -48.60 -30.55 13.25
N GLN A 3 -47.28 -30.49 13.04
CA GLN A 3 -46.44 -29.67 12.16
C GLN A 3 -45.05 -30.33 12.08
N THR A 4 -44.43 -30.29 10.89
CA THR A 4 -42.97 -30.16 10.75
C THR A 4 -42.55 -28.77 11.25
N ASP A 5 -41.26 -28.62 11.58
CA ASP A 5 -40.47 -27.38 11.60
C ASP A 5 -39.75 -27.12 12.94
N PHE A 6 -38.46 -27.43 12.95
CA PHE A 6 -37.46 -26.62 13.65
C PHE A 6 -36.28 -26.40 12.71
N ALA A 7 -36.51 -25.57 11.69
CA ALA A 7 -35.48 -24.81 11.01
C ALA A 7 -35.37 -23.45 11.73
N SER A 8 -34.24 -23.20 12.37
CA SER A 8 -33.87 -21.94 13.00
C SER A 8 -32.36 -21.98 13.21
N LYS A 9 -31.53 -21.01 12.83
CA LYS A 9 -31.72 -19.70 12.23
C LYS A 9 -30.30 -19.16 12.03
N ASP A 10 -30.03 -18.64 10.84
CA ASP A 10 -29.01 -17.65 10.52
C ASP A 10 -27.60 -17.78 11.12
N ASP A 11 -26.62 -18.13 10.28
CA ASP A 11 -25.50 -17.21 10.11
C ASP A 11 -24.97 -17.29 8.66
N PRO A 12 -25.27 -16.30 7.81
CA PRO A 12 -24.66 -16.19 6.51
C PRO A 12 -23.21 -15.77 6.76
N HIS A 13 -22.25 -16.62 6.42
CA HIS A 13 -20.88 -16.16 6.22
C HIS A 13 -20.89 -15.13 5.09
N ARG A 14 -21.11 -13.89 5.52
CA ARG A 14 -20.97 -12.65 4.81
C ARG A 14 -19.50 -12.60 4.44
N MET A 15 -19.17 -13.17 3.27
CA MET A 15 -18.02 -12.76 2.48
C MET A 15 -18.23 -11.28 2.17
N THR A 16 -17.99 -10.41 3.16
CA THR A 16 -17.55 -9.07 2.85
C THR A 16 -16.16 -9.26 2.28
N ALA A 17 -16.08 -9.47 0.97
CA ALA A 17 -14.93 -9.02 0.20
C ALA A 17 -14.81 -7.54 0.56
N ARG A 18 -13.99 -7.24 1.57
CA ARG A 18 -13.53 -5.88 1.82
C ARG A 18 -12.60 -5.63 0.65
N ILE A 19 -13.19 -5.12 -0.42
CA ILE A 19 -12.50 -4.58 -1.57
C ILE A 19 -11.41 -3.72 -0.98
N SER A 20 -10.16 -4.12 -1.21
CA SER A 20 -9.01 -3.37 -0.72
C SER A 20 -9.16 -1.93 -1.23
N ASP A 21 -8.83 -0.92 -0.42
CA ASP A 21 -8.97 0.48 -0.84
C ASP A 21 -8.21 0.76 -2.15
N ASP A 22 -7.18 -0.04 -2.45
CA ASP A 22 -6.46 -0.02 -3.73
C ASP A 22 -7.25 -0.58 -4.93
N ASP A 23 -8.09 -1.60 -4.73
CA ASP A 23 -8.97 -2.15 -5.78
C ASP A 23 -10.12 -1.19 -6.09
N LEU A 24 -10.62 -0.49 -5.07
CA LEU A 24 -11.64 0.55 -5.22
C LEU A 24 -11.08 1.75 -6.02
N ARG A 25 -9.84 2.15 -5.75
CA ARG A 25 -9.13 3.20 -6.51
C ARG A 25 -8.88 2.80 -7.96
N HIS A 26 -8.42 1.58 -8.22
CA HIS A 26 -8.22 1.09 -9.59
C HIS A 26 -9.55 1.01 -10.38
N GLY A 27 -10.64 0.58 -9.74
CA GLY A 27 -11.98 0.56 -10.32
C GLY A 27 -12.51 1.95 -10.66
N GLN A 28 -12.33 2.93 -9.77
CA GLN A 28 -12.72 4.33 -9.98
C GLN A 28 -11.91 4.97 -11.12
N MET A 29 -10.60 4.71 -11.20
CA MET A 29 -9.75 5.20 -12.28
C MET A 29 -10.14 4.61 -13.65
N ALA A 30 -10.52 3.34 -13.70
CA ALA A 30 -11.03 2.71 -14.92
C ALA A 30 -12.39 3.28 -15.34
N ALA A 31 -13.23 3.71 -14.39
CA ALA A 31 -14.49 4.39 -14.68
C ALA A 31 -14.27 5.82 -15.20
N LEU A 32 -13.35 6.59 -14.61
CA LEU A 32 -12.99 7.94 -15.06
C LEU A 32 -12.37 7.94 -16.46
N ARG A 33 -11.48 6.98 -16.78
CA ARG A 33 -10.94 6.84 -18.15
C ARG A 33 -12.03 6.50 -19.17
N ARG A 34 -13.02 5.68 -18.80
CA ARG A 34 -14.18 5.35 -19.64
C ARG A 34 -15.07 6.58 -19.85
N ALA A 35 -15.33 7.35 -18.79
CA ALA A 35 -16.07 8.61 -18.89
C ALA A 35 -15.35 9.63 -19.79
N ARG A 36 -14.02 9.77 -19.66
CA ARG A 36 -13.17 10.61 -20.53
C ARG A 36 -13.23 10.17 -22.00
N SER A 37 -13.18 8.86 -22.27
CA SER A 37 -13.32 8.30 -23.63
C SER A 37 -14.71 8.57 -24.23
N MET A 38 -15.77 8.41 -23.43
CA MET A 38 -17.13 8.72 -23.87
C MET A 38 -17.31 10.20 -24.13
N PHE A 39 -16.76 11.07 -23.28
CA PHE A 39 -16.85 12.51 -23.43
C PHE A 39 -16.11 13.01 -24.69
N SER A 40 -14.91 12.49 -24.95
CA SER A 40 -14.16 12.77 -26.19
C SER A 40 -14.96 12.42 -27.45
N LYS A 41 -15.71 11.31 -27.41
CA LYS A 41 -16.62 10.89 -28.49
C LYS A 41 -17.85 11.81 -28.59
N TYR A 42 -18.40 12.24 -27.47
CA TYR A 42 -19.57 13.14 -27.41
C TYR A 42 -19.26 14.56 -27.92
N SER A 43 -18.05 15.07 -27.68
CA SER A 43 -17.60 16.35 -28.26
C SER A 43 -17.50 16.34 -29.79
N ARG A 44 -17.54 15.17 -30.45
CA ARG A 44 -17.56 15.04 -31.92
C ARG A 44 -18.97 14.94 -32.51
N SER A 45 -20.03 14.79 -31.69
CA SER A 45 -21.39 14.48 -32.17
C SER A 45 -22.30 15.70 -32.46
N GLY A 46 -21.76 16.92 -32.50
CA GLY A 46 -22.47 18.07 -33.09
C GLY A 46 -23.65 18.62 -32.27
N VAL A 47 -23.78 18.26 -30.99
CA VAL A 47 -24.69 18.96 -30.05
C VAL A 47 -24.05 20.30 -29.70
N ARG A 48 -24.76 21.42 -29.93
CA ARG A 48 -24.31 22.79 -29.57
C ARG A 48 -24.29 22.96 -28.05
N MET A 49 -23.29 22.38 -27.41
CA MET A 49 -22.92 22.73 -26.05
C MET A 49 -22.28 24.12 -26.10
N SER A 50 -22.68 25.04 -25.23
CA SER A 50 -22.15 26.40 -25.26
C SER A 50 -20.62 26.36 -25.12
N ASP A 51 -19.91 27.21 -25.88
CA ASP A 51 -18.44 27.27 -25.83
C ASP A 51 -17.95 27.58 -24.42
N GLU A 52 -18.74 28.31 -23.62
CA GLU A 52 -18.52 28.56 -22.19
C GLU A 52 -18.56 27.27 -21.36
N LEU A 53 -19.53 26.37 -21.62
CA LEU A 53 -19.63 25.09 -20.92
C LEU A 53 -18.48 24.16 -21.31
N LEU A 54 -18.07 24.15 -22.58
CA LEU A 54 -16.89 23.41 -23.03
C LEU A 54 -15.60 23.95 -22.39
N ALA A 55 -15.44 25.27 -22.26
CA ALA A 55 -14.31 25.88 -21.59
C ALA A 55 -14.27 25.54 -20.09
N LEU A 56 -15.42 25.56 -19.40
CA LEU A 56 -15.53 25.16 -17.99
C LEU A 56 -15.18 23.69 -17.78
N ILE A 57 -15.64 22.79 -18.65
CA ILE A 57 -15.32 21.37 -18.55
C ILE A 57 -13.83 21.11 -18.79
N ARG A 58 -13.21 21.79 -19.76
CA ARG A 58 -11.76 21.67 -19.99
C ARG A 58 -10.97 22.15 -18.76
N ASN A 59 -11.33 23.30 -18.20
CA ASN A 59 -10.70 23.83 -16.98
C ASN A 59 -10.84 22.87 -15.80
N LEU A 60 -12.00 22.22 -15.65
CA LEU A 60 -12.19 21.19 -14.62
C LEU A 60 -11.33 19.94 -14.87
N VAL A 61 -11.23 19.48 -16.11
CA VAL A 61 -10.37 18.34 -16.47
C VAL A 61 -8.90 18.66 -16.22
N ASP A 62 -8.43 19.84 -16.64
CA ASP A 62 -7.04 20.27 -16.43
C ASP A 62 -6.72 20.38 -14.93
N LYS A 63 -7.64 20.92 -14.12
CA LYS A 63 -7.48 20.96 -12.65
C LYS A 63 -7.44 19.59 -12.01
N VAL A 64 -8.23 18.63 -12.53
CA VAL A 64 -8.19 17.25 -12.04
C VAL A 64 -6.84 16.62 -12.39
N ASP A 65 -6.37 16.77 -13.63
CA ASP A 65 -5.07 16.24 -14.05
C ASP A 65 -3.91 16.86 -13.22
N ASP A 66 -3.95 18.17 -12.93
CA ASP A 66 -2.98 18.85 -12.06
C ASP A 66 -3.01 18.34 -10.62
N LEU A 67 -4.21 18.19 -10.05
CA LEU A 67 -4.38 17.66 -8.68
C LEU A 67 -3.93 16.20 -8.58
N GLU A 68 -4.24 15.38 -9.59
CA GLU A 68 -3.75 14.00 -9.68
C GLU A 68 -2.23 13.96 -9.73
N GLY A 69 -1.60 14.82 -10.55
CA GLY A 69 -0.14 14.93 -10.62
C GLY A 69 0.49 15.38 -9.29
N GLN A 70 -0.13 16.31 -8.58
CA GLN A 70 0.32 16.74 -7.25
C GLN A 70 0.19 15.60 -6.21
N VAL A 71 -0.92 14.87 -6.22
CA VAL A 71 -1.13 13.72 -5.33
C VAL A 71 -0.10 12.62 -5.61
N GLU A 72 0.20 12.34 -6.87
CA GLU A 72 1.22 11.36 -7.26
C GLU A 72 2.62 11.80 -6.79
N SER A 73 2.98 13.07 -7.01
CA SER A 73 4.25 13.65 -6.57
C SER A 73 4.42 13.58 -5.04
N LEU A 74 3.40 14.01 -4.29
CA LEU A 74 3.37 13.92 -2.83
C LEU A 74 3.43 12.48 -2.34
N GLY A 75 2.74 11.57 -3.03
CA GLY A 75 2.78 10.14 -2.73
C GLY A 75 4.18 9.54 -2.89
N LEU A 76 4.94 9.96 -3.90
CA LEU A 76 6.33 9.55 -4.09
C LEU A 76 7.26 10.13 -3.01
N ALA A 77 7.10 11.42 -2.69
CA ALA A 77 7.88 12.07 -1.63
C ALA A 77 7.65 11.40 -0.26
N LEU A 78 6.39 11.14 0.10
CA LEU A 78 6.06 10.45 1.36
C LEU A 78 6.60 9.01 1.41
N LYS A 79 6.65 8.30 0.29
CA LYS A 79 7.26 6.95 0.23
C LYS A 79 8.76 7.02 0.49
N LEU A 80 9.46 8.00 -0.09
CA LEU A 80 10.88 8.26 0.16
C LEU A 80 11.13 8.58 1.64
N ASP A 81 10.31 9.44 2.25
CA ASP A 81 10.45 9.80 3.66
C ASP A 81 10.22 8.60 4.58
N ARG A 82 9.22 7.77 4.31
CA ARG A 82 8.95 6.54 5.07
C ARG A 82 10.10 5.53 4.96
N ALA A 83 10.65 5.35 3.76
CA ALA A 83 11.81 4.49 3.54
C ALA A 83 13.04 4.99 4.32
N ALA A 84 13.33 6.29 4.24
CA ALA A 84 14.45 6.89 4.98
C ALA A 84 14.27 6.77 6.51
N ASN A 85 13.06 7.03 7.02
CA ASN A 85 12.76 6.93 8.46
C ASN A 85 12.90 5.49 8.97
N THR A 86 12.40 4.51 8.23
CA THR A 86 12.52 3.08 8.59
C THR A 86 13.95 2.58 8.50
N GLN A 87 14.73 3.01 7.49
CA GLN A 87 16.16 2.73 7.43
C GLN A 87 16.89 3.26 8.66
N ALA A 88 16.63 4.51 9.04
CA ALA A 88 17.28 5.15 10.19
C ALA A 88 16.87 4.51 11.52
N ALA A 89 15.59 4.14 11.67
CA ALA A 89 15.06 3.57 12.90
C ALA A 89 15.58 2.14 13.19
N PHE A 90 15.73 1.32 12.15
CA PHE A 90 16.11 -0.09 12.29
C PHE A 90 17.56 -0.37 11.84
N GLY A 91 18.27 0.62 11.30
CA GLY A 91 19.63 0.45 10.77
C GLY A 91 19.70 -0.52 9.59
N ILE A 92 18.66 -0.55 8.75
CA ILE A 92 18.51 -1.53 7.66
C ILE A 92 18.75 -0.91 6.28
N PRO A 93 19.18 -1.71 5.28
CA PRO A 93 19.28 -1.27 3.89
C PRO A 93 17.91 -1.00 3.25
N GLU A 94 17.91 -0.26 2.13
CA GLU A 94 16.68 0.26 1.48
C GLU A 94 15.70 -0.82 1.06
N ASN A 95 16.21 -1.90 0.47
CA ASN A 95 15.41 -3.04 0.07
C ASN A 95 14.68 -3.69 1.26
N LEU A 96 15.32 -3.79 2.41
CA LEU A 96 14.70 -4.32 3.63
C LEU A 96 13.72 -3.32 4.26
N ALA A 97 14.01 -2.01 4.17
CA ALA A 97 13.08 -0.96 4.60
C ALA A 97 11.78 -0.95 3.77
N GLN A 98 11.90 -1.06 2.44
CA GLN A 98 10.74 -1.17 1.55
C GLN A 98 9.92 -2.43 1.85
N LEU A 99 10.58 -3.56 2.12
CA LEU A 99 9.91 -4.79 2.54
C LEU A 99 9.17 -4.61 3.87
N LEU A 100 9.79 -3.94 4.84
CA LEU A 100 9.18 -3.70 6.15
C LEU A 100 7.97 -2.75 6.06
N ILE A 101 8.04 -1.73 5.20
CA ILE A 101 6.93 -0.82 4.91
C ILE A 101 5.76 -1.59 4.30
N MET A 102 6.02 -2.49 3.35
CA MET A 102 4.97 -3.32 2.75
C MET A 102 4.29 -4.19 3.81
N LEU A 103 5.06 -4.79 4.72
CA LEU A 103 4.51 -5.62 5.79
C LEU A 103 3.83 -4.81 6.91
N SER A 104 3.98 -3.48 6.94
CA SER A 104 3.39 -2.60 7.95
C SER A 104 1.86 -2.47 7.86
N ASP A 105 1.28 -2.94 6.75
CA ASP A 105 -0.17 -3.05 6.56
C ASP A 105 -0.76 -4.15 7.45
N GLY A 106 0.10 -5.03 8.02
CA GLY A 106 -0.32 -6.11 8.91
C GLY A 106 -1.02 -7.26 8.20
N MET A 107 -1.11 -7.21 6.87
CA MET A 107 -1.71 -8.24 6.04
C MET A 107 -0.67 -9.31 5.64
N PRO A 108 -1.10 -10.56 5.39
CA PRO A 108 -0.21 -11.58 4.86
C PRO A 108 0.10 -11.32 3.38
N HIS A 109 1.37 -11.15 3.04
CA HIS A 109 1.82 -10.95 1.65
C HIS A 109 2.44 -12.22 1.09
N SER A 110 2.06 -12.59 -0.13
CA SER A 110 2.67 -13.72 -0.84
C SER A 110 4.09 -13.39 -1.31
N ARG A 111 4.92 -14.40 -1.53
CA ARG A 111 6.29 -14.21 -2.06
C ARG A 111 6.31 -13.51 -3.42
N GLU A 112 5.34 -13.83 -4.27
CA GLU A 112 5.17 -13.24 -5.59
C GLU A 112 4.77 -11.78 -5.48
N SER A 113 3.89 -11.43 -4.54
CA SER A 113 3.52 -10.05 -4.26
C SER A 113 4.74 -9.24 -3.78
N VAL A 114 5.51 -9.79 -2.85
CA VAL A 114 6.74 -9.15 -2.35
C VAL A 114 7.78 -8.96 -3.47
N HIS A 115 7.98 -10.00 -4.28
CA HIS A 115 8.90 -9.96 -5.41
C HIS A 115 8.49 -8.90 -6.45
N GLY A 116 7.20 -8.89 -6.79
CA GLY A 116 6.63 -7.93 -7.73
C GLY A 116 6.84 -6.49 -7.28
N VAL A 117 6.63 -6.18 -6.00
CA VAL A 117 6.83 -4.81 -5.50
C VAL A 117 8.30 -4.41 -5.47
N LEU A 118 9.20 -5.30 -5.05
CA LEU A 118 10.64 -5.00 -4.96
C LEU A 118 11.29 -4.83 -6.34
N TYR A 119 10.84 -5.58 -7.34
CA TYR A 119 11.46 -5.61 -8.67
C TYR A 119 10.60 -5.05 -9.79
N PHE A 120 9.47 -4.39 -9.49
CA PHE A 120 8.55 -3.83 -10.49
C PHE A 120 9.22 -2.91 -11.52
N ARG A 121 10.24 -2.14 -11.11
CA ARG A 121 10.94 -1.19 -11.98
C ARG A 121 12.07 -1.82 -12.82
N ARG A 122 12.37 -3.11 -12.62
CA ARG A 122 13.49 -3.78 -13.28
C ARG A 122 12.99 -4.45 -14.58
N PRO A 123 13.72 -4.34 -15.70
CA PRO A 123 13.35 -5.03 -16.93
C PRO A 123 13.38 -6.55 -16.75
N GLU A 124 12.42 -7.26 -17.37
CA GLU A 124 12.18 -8.72 -17.22
C GLU A 124 13.42 -9.62 -17.41
N ILE A 125 14.41 -9.14 -18.17
CA ILE A 125 15.62 -9.88 -18.54
C ILE A 125 16.56 -10.13 -17.33
N ASP A 126 16.48 -9.31 -16.28
CA ASP A 126 17.35 -9.40 -15.09
C ASP A 126 16.51 -9.53 -13.79
N LEU A 127 15.40 -10.29 -13.84
CA LEU A 127 14.58 -10.54 -12.66
C LEU A 127 15.22 -11.65 -11.80
N PRO A 128 15.53 -11.36 -10.52
CA PRO A 128 16.05 -12.37 -9.62
C PRO A 128 15.01 -13.45 -9.32
N GLU A 129 15.45 -14.64 -8.92
CA GLU A 129 14.54 -15.72 -8.53
C GLU A 129 13.72 -15.39 -7.27
N LEU A 130 12.51 -15.96 -7.18
CA LEU A 130 11.63 -15.82 -6.01
C LEU A 130 12.30 -16.24 -4.68
N ARG A 131 13.31 -17.12 -4.74
CA ARG A 131 14.11 -17.55 -3.58
C ARG A 131 14.86 -16.42 -2.89
N VAL A 132 15.13 -15.32 -3.60
CA VAL A 132 15.76 -14.13 -3.00
C VAL A 132 14.85 -13.51 -1.93
N VAL A 133 13.53 -13.61 -2.08
CA VAL A 133 12.56 -13.12 -1.09
C VAL A 133 12.75 -13.81 0.26
N ASP A 134 12.94 -15.13 0.29
CA ASP A 134 13.17 -15.87 1.54
C ASP A 134 14.45 -15.40 2.25
N SER A 135 15.50 -15.10 1.48
CA SER A 135 16.77 -14.58 2.00
C SER A 135 16.59 -13.16 2.59
N LEU A 136 15.83 -12.31 1.90
CA LEU A 136 15.51 -10.96 2.39
C LEU A 136 14.65 -11.01 3.66
N VAL A 137 13.66 -11.90 3.73
CA VAL A 137 12.82 -12.11 4.92
C VAL A 137 13.66 -12.62 6.09
N TYR A 138 14.60 -13.54 5.84
CA TYR A 138 15.53 -14.01 6.86
C TYR A 138 16.43 -12.87 7.39
N GLN A 139 17.00 -12.05 6.50
CA GLN A 139 17.80 -10.89 6.90
C GLN A 139 16.96 -9.88 7.67
N LEU A 140 15.74 -9.59 7.20
CA LEU A 140 14.82 -8.67 7.87
C LEU A 140 14.52 -9.15 9.29
N ARG A 141 14.18 -10.43 9.47
CA ARG A 141 13.98 -11.04 10.80
C ARG A 141 15.16 -10.82 11.72
N LYS A 142 16.39 -11.02 11.22
CA LYS A 142 17.60 -10.83 12.01
C LYS A 142 17.76 -9.37 12.45
N SER A 143 17.46 -8.42 11.57
CA SER A 143 17.61 -6.99 11.84
C SER A 143 16.52 -6.43 12.76
N VAL A 144 15.28 -6.92 12.67
CA VAL A 144 14.16 -6.38 13.46
C VAL A 144 13.94 -7.09 14.79
N LYS A 145 14.49 -8.30 14.97
CA LYS A 145 14.41 -9.07 16.23
C LYS A 145 14.90 -8.31 17.47
N PRO A 146 15.99 -7.53 17.44
CA PRO A 146 16.42 -6.71 18.58
C PRO A 146 15.40 -5.66 19.02
N HIS A 147 14.52 -5.24 18.11
CA HIS A 147 13.49 -4.22 18.35
C HIS A 147 12.15 -4.82 18.79
N GLY A 148 12.08 -6.14 19.03
CA GLY A 148 10.85 -6.82 19.46
C GLY A 148 9.81 -7.04 18.35
N VAL A 149 10.17 -6.83 17.09
CA VAL A 149 9.30 -7.11 15.95
C VAL A 149 9.41 -8.57 15.54
N VAL A 150 8.28 -9.25 15.39
CA VAL A 150 8.23 -10.67 15.03
C VAL A 150 7.53 -10.84 13.68
N ILE A 151 8.24 -11.44 12.73
CA ILE A 151 7.74 -11.73 11.39
C ILE A 151 7.52 -13.24 11.27
N ALA A 152 6.27 -13.67 11.18
CA ALA A 152 5.93 -15.06 10.95
C ALA A 152 5.81 -15.38 9.44
N THR A 153 6.12 -16.62 9.08
CA THR A 153 5.73 -17.20 7.79
C THR A 153 4.52 -18.08 8.06
N ILE A 154 3.41 -17.80 7.40
CA ILE A 154 2.22 -18.65 7.43
C ILE A 154 2.48 -19.80 6.45
N TRP A 155 2.20 -21.02 6.88
CA TRP A 155 2.54 -22.25 6.16
C TRP A 155 2.12 -22.18 4.68
N GLY A 156 3.12 -22.23 3.80
CA GLY A 156 2.94 -22.36 2.35
C GLY A 156 3.44 -21.17 1.54
N THR A 157 3.11 -19.93 1.90
CA THR A 157 3.17 -18.88 0.86
C THR A 157 3.35 -17.45 1.33
N SER A 158 3.00 -17.10 2.58
CA SER A 158 2.90 -15.70 2.98
C SER A 158 3.70 -15.31 4.22
N VAL A 159 4.05 -14.03 4.26
CA VAL A 159 4.82 -13.40 5.32
C VAL A 159 3.96 -12.30 5.96
N GLN A 160 3.97 -12.24 7.29
CA GLN A 160 3.19 -11.27 8.06
C GLN A 160 3.95 -10.85 9.31
N ILE A 161 3.77 -9.60 9.74
CA ILE A 161 4.20 -9.14 11.06
C ILE A 161 3.15 -9.61 12.09
N THR A 162 3.57 -10.40 13.06
CA THR A 162 2.69 -10.94 14.12
C THR A 162 2.77 -10.12 15.41
N SER A 163 3.90 -9.45 15.64
CA SER A 163 4.11 -8.60 16.83
C SER A 163 4.99 -7.41 16.47
N GLY A 164 4.75 -6.27 17.13
CA GLY A 164 5.53 -5.04 16.93
C GLY A 164 5.08 -4.18 15.75
N LEU A 165 3.86 -4.39 15.23
CA LEU A 165 3.31 -3.59 14.12
C LEU A 165 3.24 -2.10 14.45
N ASP A 166 2.79 -1.77 15.66
CA ASP A 166 2.67 -0.37 16.11
C ASP A 166 4.03 0.33 16.20
N LEU A 167 5.08 -0.44 16.51
CA LEU A 167 6.45 0.05 16.59
C LEU A 167 6.98 0.38 15.19
N VAL A 168 6.72 -0.49 14.22
CA VAL A 168 7.05 -0.26 12.80
C VAL A 168 6.29 0.96 12.26
N ARG A 169 4.99 1.06 12.52
CA ARG A 169 4.17 2.20 12.08
C ARG A 169 4.65 3.51 12.71
N SER A 170 4.94 3.50 14.02
CA SER A 170 5.49 4.66 14.72
C SER A 170 6.86 5.06 14.15
N ALA A 171 7.72 4.09 13.82
CA ALA A 171 9.03 4.35 13.20
C ALA A 171 8.92 4.95 11.79
N MET A 172 7.85 4.66 11.04
CA MET A 172 7.59 5.27 9.73
C MET A 172 7.15 6.73 9.84
N GLU A 173 6.34 7.04 10.84
CA GLU A 173 5.74 8.37 11.06
C GLU A 173 6.70 9.32 11.79
N THR A 174 7.58 8.80 12.64
CA THR A 174 8.52 9.60 13.40
C THR A 174 9.72 9.93 12.51
N ALA A 175 9.87 11.21 12.15
CA ALA A 175 11.07 11.68 11.48
C ALA A 175 12.29 11.43 12.39
N CYS A 176 13.16 10.50 12.00
CA CYS A 176 14.44 10.32 12.68
C CYS A 176 15.34 11.51 12.30
N ILE A 177 15.56 12.43 13.26
CA ILE A 177 16.46 13.57 13.06
C ILE A 177 17.90 13.04 13.07
N PRO A 178 18.67 13.15 11.97
CA PRO A 178 20.07 12.78 12.00
C PRO A 178 20.82 13.76 12.90
N ARG A 179 21.43 13.28 13.99
CA ARG A 179 22.40 14.06 14.78
C ARG A 179 23.82 13.59 14.46
N ALA A 180 24.77 14.52 14.54
CA ALA A 180 26.15 14.41 14.10
C ALA A 180 26.96 13.23 14.70
N TYR A 181 26.45 12.55 15.73
CA TYR A 181 27.11 11.43 16.41
C TYR A 181 26.08 10.39 16.87
N GLY A 182 25.50 9.63 15.93
CA GLY A 182 24.65 8.47 16.22
C GLY A 182 23.13 8.71 16.08
N PHE A 183 22.44 7.68 15.62
CA PHE A 183 20.99 7.62 15.44
C PHE A 183 20.34 7.12 16.74
N GLU A 184 19.80 8.03 17.54
CA GLU A 184 18.92 7.66 18.66
C GLU A 184 17.47 7.91 18.24
N CYS A 185 16.90 6.98 17.47
CA CYS A 185 15.46 6.98 17.24
C CYS A 185 14.80 6.46 18.53
N ARG A 186 14.47 7.39 19.44
CA ARG A 186 13.73 7.08 20.65
C ARG A 186 12.29 6.73 20.24
N VAL A 187 12.06 5.47 19.87
CA VAL A 187 10.70 4.96 19.68
C VAL A 187 10.05 4.97 21.06
N THR A 188 9.34 6.05 21.36
CA THR A 188 8.57 6.15 22.59
C THR A 188 7.41 5.17 22.46
N ALA A 189 7.58 3.97 23.00
CA ALA A 189 6.46 3.11 23.31
C ALA A 189 5.52 3.92 24.19
N LYS A 190 4.42 4.42 23.63
CA LYS A 190 3.30 4.89 24.44
C LYS A 190 2.75 3.66 25.14
N GLY A 191 3.25 3.40 26.35
CA GLY A 191 2.63 2.47 27.28
C GLY A 191 1.24 2.99 27.61
N SER A 192 0.21 2.30 27.12
CA SER A 192 -1.12 2.38 27.71
C SER A 192 -1.09 1.59 29.01
N ALA A 193 -1.11 2.32 30.13
CA ALA A 193 -1.50 1.79 31.43
C ALA A 193 -3.00 1.45 31.44
#